data_AF-A0A9D2JNX2-F1
#
_entry.id   AF-A0A9D2JNX2-F1
#
_cell.length_a   1.000
_cell.length_b   1.000
_cell.length_c   1.000
_cell.angle_alpha   90.00
_cell.angle_beta   90.00
_cell.angle_gamma   90.00
#
_symmetry.space_group_name_H-M   'P 1'
#
loop_
_entity.id
_entity.type
_entity.pdbx_description
1 polymer ?
#
loop_
_entity_poly.entity_id
_entity_poly.type
_entity_poly.pdbx_seq_one_letter_code
_entity_poly.pdbx_strand_id
1 'polypeptide(L)'
;MDRKSSCERIVLTKSEKRLLRYISNHPHTKCEPKTIRPLYEMGLVRPDTEGKDAFNAPISKDTYCVSELYLIYQAYQTEQRFWLMLRSLWLPIVVSIITNLSTDGIQWLWPLIRQWLASFL
;
A
#
# COMPACT_ATOMS: atom_id res chain seq x y z
N MET A 1 12.81 -16.82 -4.52
CA MET A 1 12.17 -16.35 -3.28
C MET A 1 11.08 -15.37 -3.66
N ASP A 2 9.83 -15.67 -3.31
CA ASP A 2 8.69 -14.78 -3.57
C ASP A 2 8.88 -13.46 -2.82
N ARG A 3 9.09 -12.37 -3.56
CA ARG A 3 9.27 -10.99 -3.02
C ARG A 3 8.12 -10.61 -2.07
N LYS A 4 6.93 -11.15 -2.33
CA LYS A 4 5.73 -10.99 -1.51
C LYS A 4 5.85 -11.67 -0.13
N SER A 5 6.39 -12.89 -0.09
CA SER A 5 6.57 -13.66 1.15
C SER A 5 7.59 -13.03 2.11
N SER A 6 8.59 -12.31 1.56
CA SER A 6 9.54 -11.55 2.35
C SER A 6 8.91 -10.30 2.96
N CYS A 7 7.98 -9.65 2.24
CA CYS A 7 7.28 -8.46 2.74
C CYS A 7 6.27 -8.76 3.85
N GLU A 8 5.61 -9.92 3.80
CA GLU A 8 4.60 -10.32 4.80
C GLU A 8 5.18 -10.61 6.19
N ARG A 9 6.47 -10.99 6.27
CA ARG A 9 7.15 -11.26 7.56
C ARG A 9 7.68 -9.99 8.24
N ILE A 10 7.70 -8.86 7.52
CA ILE A 10 8.29 -7.62 8.01
C ILE A 10 7.24 -6.89 8.86
N VAL A 11 7.39 -6.98 10.19
CA VAL A 11 6.57 -6.26 11.16
C VAL A 11 7.34 -5.06 11.68
N LEU A 12 7.04 -3.88 11.13
CA LEU A 12 7.67 -2.62 11.53
C LEU A 12 6.83 -1.86 12.54
N THR A 13 7.48 -1.38 13.60
CA THR A 13 6.92 -0.44 14.57
C THR A 13 6.72 0.96 13.96
N LYS A 14 5.96 1.81 14.67
CA LYS A 14 5.67 3.18 14.20
C LYS A 14 6.94 4.06 14.16
N SER A 15 7.85 3.88 15.10
CA SER A 15 9.14 4.58 15.17
C SER A 15 10.05 4.18 14.00
N GLU A 16 10.17 2.88 13.72
CA GLU A 16 10.96 2.36 12.60
C GLU A 16 10.47 2.87 11.25
N LYS A 17 9.15 2.89 11.03
CA LYS A 17 8.57 3.45 9.79
C LYS A 17 8.88 4.93 9.62
N ARG A 18 8.89 5.70 10.71
CA ARG A 18 9.27 7.13 10.68
C ARG A 18 10.73 7.29 10.33
N LEU A 19 11.60 6.46 10.91
CA LEU A 19 13.04 6.48 10.66
C LEU A 19 13.36 6.11 9.22
N LEU A 20 12.75 5.04 8.68
CA LEU A 20 12.92 4.66 7.27
C LEU A 20 12.45 5.75 6.31
N ARG A 21 11.31 6.40 6.61
CA ARG A 21 10.83 7.55 5.82
C ARG A 21 11.78 8.74 5.91
N TYR A 22 12.37 8.98 7.08
CA TYR A 22 13.32 10.06 7.28
C TYR A 22 14.61 9.83 6.49
N ILE A 23 15.18 8.62 6.55
CA ILE A 23 16.36 8.23 5.76
C ILE A 23 16.04 8.28 4.25
N SER A 24 14.84 7.85 3.84
CA SER A 24 14.42 7.93 2.44
C SER A 24 14.40 9.37 1.89
N ASN A 25 14.11 10.36 2.74
CA ASN A 25 14.03 11.76 2.33
C ASN A 25 15.38 12.49 2.49
N HIS A 26 16.24 12.01 3.37
CA HIS A 26 17.56 12.59 3.64
C HIS A 26 18.62 11.49 3.45
N PRO A 27 19.01 11.21 2.19
CA PRO A 27 20.12 10.31 1.93
C PRO A 27 21.37 10.84 2.65
N HIS A 28 22.20 9.91 3.12
CA HIS A 28 23.42 10.19 3.88
C HIS A 28 23.26 10.64 5.35
N THR A 29 22.12 10.36 6.00
CA THR A 29 21.94 10.74 7.41
C THR A 29 22.64 9.78 8.38
N LYS A 30 23.43 10.33 9.31
CA LYS A 30 23.96 9.59 10.46
C LYS A 30 22.81 9.12 11.35
N CYS A 31 22.79 7.83 11.63
CA CYS A 31 21.73 7.23 12.42
C CYS A 31 22.35 6.39 13.55
N GLU A 32 21.62 6.23 14.65
CA GLU A 32 22.12 5.50 15.80
C GLU A 32 22.20 3.99 15.50
N PRO A 33 23.34 3.32 15.75
CA PRO A 33 23.55 1.93 15.35
C PRO A 33 22.60 0.95 16.04
N LYS A 34 22.17 1.24 17.28
CA LYS A 34 21.19 0.41 18.01
C LYS A 34 19.83 0.33 17.31
N THR A 35 19.40 1.45 16.75
CA THR A 35 18.07 1.59 16.12
C THR A 35 18.07 1.05 14.69
N ILE A 36 19.21 1.10 14.00
CA ILE A 36 19.36 0.59 12.63
C ILE A 36 19.59 -0.91 12.59
N ARG A 37 20.27 -1.48 13.59
CA ARG A 37 20.60 -2.91 13.59
C ARG A 37 19.42 -3.83 13.21
N PRO A 38 18.22 -3.70 13.79
CA PRO A 38 17.08 -4.53 13.39
C PRO A 38 16.65 -4.28 11.93
N LEU A 39 16.70 -3.03 11.45
CA LEU A 39 16.35 -2.67 10.08
C LEU A 39 17.37 -3.19 9.06
N TYR A 40 18.63 -3.24 9.45
CA TYR A 40 19.72 -3.81 8.67
C TYR A 40 19.62 -5.34 8.62
N GLU A 41 19.35 -6.00 9.76
CA GLU A 41 19.12 -7.45 9.84
C GLU A 41 17.91 -7.88 8.96
N MET A 42 16.87 -7.05 8.88
CA MET A 42 15.72 -7.25 7.98
C MET A 42 15.99 -6.93 6.50
N GLY A 43 17.18 -6.39 6.17
CA GLY A 43 17.57 -6.02 4.81
C GLY A 43 16.84 -4.78 4.26
N LEU A 44 16.19 -3.99 5.11
CA LEU A 44 15.47 -2.77 4.71
C LEU A 44 16.40 -1.58 4.48
N VAL A 45 17.61 -1.65 5.03
CA VAL A 45 18.59 -0.57 5.05
C VAL A 45 19.96 -1.15 4.67
N ARG A 46 20.77 -0.39 3.93
CA ARG A 46 22.14 -0.74 3.54
C ARG A 46 23.11 0.35 3.99
N PRO A 47 24.37 0.01 4.33
CA PRO A 47 25.39 1.01 4.61
C PRO A 47 25.66 1.79 3.33
N ASP A 48 25.71 3.10 3.46
CA ASP A 48 25.90 3.99 2.34
C ASP A 48 27.39 4.21 2.12
N THR A 49 27.99 3.33 1.33
CA THR A 49 29.41 3.40 0.97
C THR A 49 29.65 4.07 -0.38
N GLU A 50 28.59 4.45 -1.08
CA GLU A 50 28.63 4.92 -2.46
C GLU A 50 28.40 6.44 -2.50
N GLY A 51 29.38 7.21 -2.03
CA GLY A 51 29.33 8.64 -2.24
C GLY A 51 30.41 9.43 -1.54
N LYS A 52 30.55 10.67 -2.00
CA LYS A 52 31.21 11.75 -1.29
C LYS A 52 30.10 12.63 -0.74
N ASP A 53 30.25 13.11 0.48
CA ASP A 53 29.29 14.06 1.05
C ASP A 53 29.31 15.40 0.28
N ALA A 54 28.43 16.33 0.67
CA ALA A 54 28.36 17.67 0.06
C ALA A 54 29.67 18.48 0.17
N PHE A 55 30.62 18.04 1.00
CA PHE A 55 31.94 18.63 1.21
C PHE A 55 33.05 17.82 0.56
N ASN A 56 32.72 16.87 -0.31
CA ASN A 56 33.65 16.00 -1.04
C ASN A 56 34.46 15.05 -0.13
N ALA A 57 34.03 14.86 1.12
CA ALA A 57 34.65 13.96 2.08
C ALA A 57 34.05 12.55 1.97
N PRO A 58 34.83 11.50 2.31
CA PRO A 58 34.31 10.14 2.35
C PRO A 58 33.18 10.03 3.38
N ILE A 59 32.04 9.46 2.96
CA ILE A 59 30.88 9.25 3.83
C ILE A 59 31.31 8.43 5.06
N SER A 60 30.91 8.88 6.25
CA SER A 60 31.19 8.18 7.50
C SER A 60 30.54 6.79 7.52
N LYS A 61 31.22 5.80 8.12
CA LYS A 61 30.74 4.41 8.24
C LYS A 61 29.39 4.24 8.96
N ASP A 62 28.87 5.30 9.58
CA ASP A 62 27.61 5.32 10.34
C ASP A 62 26.43 5.85 9.51
N THR A 63 26.62 5.96 8.20
CA THR A 63 25.63 6.50 7.28
C THR A 63 24.93 5.36 6.53
N TYR A 64 23.61 5.43 6.45
CA TYR A 64 22.79 4.36 5.91
C TYR A 64 21.79 4.90 4.89
N CYS A 65 21.54 4.09 3.85
CA CYS A 65 20.55 4.35 2.82
C CYS A 65 19.47 3.26 2.81
N VAL A 66 18.31 3.62 2.30
CA VAL A 66 17.17 2.71 2.21
C VAL A 66 17.40 1.68 1.11
N SER A 67 17.14 0.41 1.38
CA SER A 67 17.31 -0.67 0.40
C SER A 67 16.15 -0.72 -0.61
N GLU A 68 16.41 -1.29 -1.79
CA GLU A 68 15.40 -1.63 -2.78
C GLU A 68 14.24 -2.45 -2.20
N LEU A 69 14.51 -3.32 -1.22
CA LEU A 69 13.50 -4.10 -0.51
C LEU A 69 12.46 -3.21 0.20
N TYR A 70 12.88 -2.09 0.79
CA TYR A 70 11.96 -1.16 1.42
C TYR A 70 11.07 -0.44 0.41
N LEU A 71 11.61 -0.08 -0.77
CA LEU A 71 10.81 0.54 -1.84
C LEU A 71 9.70 -0.40 -2.30
N ILE A 72 10.03 -1.69 -2.49
CA ILE A 72 9.05 -2.73 -2.82
C ILE A 72 8.01 -2.89 -1.72
N TYR A 73 8.44 -2.93 -0.45
CA TYR A 73 7.54 -2.98 0.70
C TYR A 73 6.61 -1.76 0.77
N GLN A 74 7.11 -0.56 0.48
CA GLN A 74 6.32 0.67 0.49
C GLN A 74 5.28 0.70 -0.63
N ALA A 75 5.64 0.25 -1.84
CA ALA A 75 4.70 0.08 -2.95
C ALA A 75 3.58 -0.90 -2.57
N TYR A 76 3.94 -2.06 -2.03
CA TYR A 76 3.00 -3.09 -1.59
C TYR A 76 2.03 -2.60 -0.50
N GLN A 77 2.53 -1.85 0.49
CA GLN A 77 1.71 -1.21 1.52
C GLN A 77 0.67 -0.24 0.94
N THR A 78 1.05 0.49 -0.11
CA THR A 78 0.18 1.50 -0.73
C THR A 78 -0.93 0.84 -1.53
N GLU A 79 -0.58 -0.20 -2.29
CA GLU A 79 -1.55 -1.03 -3.02
C GLU A 79 -2.54 -1.70 -2.06
N GLN A 80 -2.08 -2.28 -0.95
CA GLN A 80 -2.99 -2.91 0.02
C GLN A 80 -4.02 -1.91 0.58
N ARG A 81 -3.59 -0.69 0.92
CA ARG A 81 -4.52 0.35 1.40
C ARG A 81 -5.52 0.76 0.33
N PHE A 82 -5.04 0.88 -0.91
CA PHE A 82 -5.92 1.17 -2.04
C PHE A 82 -6.96 0.07 -2.23
N TRP A 83 -6.55 -1.21 -2.20
CA TRP A 83 -7.47 -2.35 -2.29
C TRP A 83 -8.48 -2.40 -1.14
N LEU A 84 -8.07 -2.08 0.09
CA LEU A 84 -8.98 -1.98 1.24
C LEU A 84 -10.00 -0.86 1.06
N MET A 85 -9.56 0.31 0.59
CA MET A 85 -10.44 1.44 0.27
C MET A 85 -11.40 1.08 -0.87
N LEU A 86 -10.89 0.48 -1.94
CA LEU A 86 -11.68 0.04 -3.10
C LEU A 86 -12.75 -0.96 -2.66
N ARG A 87 -12.40 -1.95 -1.83
CA ARG A 87 -13.36 -2.94 -1.31
C ARG A 87 -14.46 -2.30 -0.46
N SER A 88 -14.13 -1.28 0.34
CA SER A 88 -15.11 -0.53 1.13
C SER A 88 -16.04 0.32 0.24
N LEU A 89 -15.53 0.88 -0.84
CA LEU A 89 -16.28 1.75 -1.74
C LEU A 89 -17.06 0.97 -2.80
N TRP A 90 -16.62 -0.23 -3.17
CA TRP A 90 -17.24 -1.02 -4.23
C TRP A 90 -18.58 -1.63 -3.80
N LEU A 91 -18.73 -2.03 -2.53
CA LEU A 91 -20.00 -2.55 -2.00
C LEU A 91 -21.18 -1.58 -2.19
N PRO A 92 -21.14 -0.31 -1.73
CA PRO A 92 -22.26 0.61 -1.92
C PRO A 92 -22.50 1.00 -3.38
N ILE A 93 -21.46 1.04 -4.23
CA ILE A 93 -21.58 1.33 -5.67
C ILE A 93 -22.30 0.19 -6.38
N VAL A 94 -21.86 -1.06 -6.15
CA VAL A 94 -22.48 -2.25 -6.75
C VAL A 94 -23.91 -2.41 -6.28
N VAL A 95 -24.16 -2.24 -4.97
CA VAL A 95 -25.53 -2.27 -4.44
C VAL A 95 -26.37 -1.21 -5.15
N SER A 96 -25.94 0.05 -5.22
CA SER A 96 -26.69 1.12 -5.89
C SER A 96 -27.00 0.82 -7.37
N ILE A 97 -26.04 0.27 -8.12
CA ILE A 97 -26.25 -0.12 -9.52
C ILE A 97 -27.29 -1.25 -9.62
N ILE A 98 -27.18 -2.28 -8.79
CA ILE A 98 -28.14 -3.39 -8.76
C ILE A 98 -29.53 -2.89 -8.37
N THR A 99 -29.63 -2.03 -7.35
CA THR A 99 -30.92 -1.49 -6.89
C THR A 99 -31.56 -0.65 -7.98
N ASN A 100 -30.82 0.28 -8.61
CA ASN A 100 -31.35 1.10 -9.71
C ASN A 100 -31.78 0.23 -10.90
N LEU A 101 -30.96 -0.74 -11.31
CA LEU A 101 -31.30 -1.63 -12.42
C LEU A 101 -32.52 -2.50 -12.11
N SER A 102 -32.65 -2.94 -10.86
CA SER A 102 -33.79 -3.72 -10.40
C SER A 102 -35.05 -2.87 -10.32
N THR A 103 -35.00 -1.65 -9.78
CA THR A 103 -36.16 -0.76 -9.69
C THR A 103 -36.63 -0.31 -11.06
N ASP A 104 -35.71 0.08 -11.95
CA ASP A 104 -36.04 0.52 -13.30
C ASP A 104 -36.52 -0.64 -14.17
N GLY A 105 -35.86 -1.81 -14.07
CA GLY A 105 -36.25 -3.02 -14.79
C GLY A 105 -37.61 -3.57 -14.33
N ILE A 106 -37.90 -3.55 -13.03
CA ILE A 106 -39.19 -3.95 -12.47
C ILE A 106 -40.29 -2.95 -12.83
N GLN A 107 -40.02 -1.64 -12.78
CA GLN A 107 -40.97 -0.62 -13.25
C GLN A 107 -41.31 -0.79 -14.73
N TRP A 108 -40.32 -1.14 -15.55
CA TRP A 108 -40.53 -1.38 -16.98
C TRP A 108 -41.31 -2.67 -17.27
N LEU A 109 -41.12 -3.72 -16.46
CA LEU A 109 -41.87 -4.98 -16.56
C LEU A 109 -43.28 -4.93 -15.97
N TRP A 110 -43.56 -3.97 -15.10
CA TRP A 110 -44.86 -3.76 -14.45
C TRP A 110 -46.07 -3.67 -15.42
N PRO A 111 -46.04 -2.88 -16.51
CA PRO A 111 -47.14 -2.83 -17.47
C PRO A 111 -47.39 -4.16 -18.20
N LEU A 112 -46.34 -4.92 -18.51
CA LEU A 112 -46.44 -6.22 -19.19
C LEU A 112 -47.08 -7.28 -18.29
N ILE A 113 -46.73 -7.29 -17.00
CA ILE A 113 -47.34 -8.16 -15.99
C ILE A 113 -48.83 -7.83 -15.81
N ARG A 114 -49.20 -6.53 -15.81
CA ARG A 114 -50.61 -6.10 -15.75
C ARG A 114 -51.40 -6.53 -16.97
N GLN A 115 -50.86 -6.37 -18.18
CA GLN A 115 -51.51 -6.83 -19.41
C GLN A 115 -51.68 -8.36 -19.41
N TRP A 116 -50.66 -9.09 -18.98
CA TRP A 116 -50.72 -10.55 -18.90
C TRP A 116 -51.76 -11.03 -17.88
N LEU A 117 -51.80 -10.43 -16.67
CA LEU A 117 -52.83 -10.73 -15.67
C LEU A 117 -54.25 -10.40 -16.16
N ALA A 118 -54.43 -9.27 -16.85
CA ALA A 118 -55.72 -8.89 -17.43
C ALA A 118 -56.17 -9.82 -18.58
N SER A 119 -55.25 -10.55 -19.21
CA SER A 119 -55.58 -11.55 -20.24
C SER A 119 -55.95 -12.92 -19.64
N PHE A 120 -55.64 -13.15 -18.37
CA PHE A 120 -55.90 -14.41 -17.66
C PHE A 120 -57.16 -14.37 -16.77
N LEU A 121 -57.71 -13.18 -16.48
CA LEU A 121 -58.90 -12.95 -15.64
C LEU A 121 -60.10 -12.58 -16.51
#